data_AF-A0A7R8Z6C8-F1
#
_entry.id   AF-A0A7R8Z6C8-F1
#
_cell.length_a   1.000
_cell.length_b   1.000
_cell.length_c   1.000
_cell.angle_alpha   90.00
_cell.angle_beta   90.00
_cell.angle_gamma   90.00
#
_symmetry.space_group_name_H-M   'P 1'
#
loop_
_entity.id
_entity.type
_entity.pdbx_description
1 polymer ?
#
loop_
_entity_poly.entity_id
_entity_poly.type
_entity_poly.pdbx_seq_one_letter_code
_entity_poly.pdbx_strand_id
1 'polypeptide(L)'
;MVDANVPANTSLNTFIRDHSHLRGTKNMCHEGGCGACIVSVTCKHPVTAVKQTYAVNSCLLPVFSCHGLAITTIEGIGNKKDGYNIIQKTLAHFNGSQCGYCSPGMVMNMYSLSEGKDKNLTMKEVENSFGGNICRCTGYRPILDAFKSLCVDAPPELKKKCADIEDIYKLKTCPKNGKPCQRSCEGENTFEEIENNIPPVQIALPGSYWFRVTTPKDVFEVLNKAGDVSYMFVCGNTAHELSRARDQGEVKSLTSQGHLPLPPLPALTSDPDF
;
A
#
# COMPACT_ATOMS: atom_id res chain seq x y z
N MET A 1 3.41 -4.53 17.31
CA MET A 1 2.38 -3.63 17.87
C MET A 1 2.96 -2.23 17.99
N VAL A 2 2.15 -1.18 17.79
CA VAL A 2 2.57 0.22 17.96
C VAL A 2 2.52 0.56 19.44
N ASP A 3 3.61 1.11 19.98
CA ASP A 3 3.70 1.50 21.39
C ASP A 3 2.88 2.79 21.67
N ALA A 4 2.27 2.89 22.85
CA ALA A 4 1.44 4.04 23.23
C ALA A 4 2.24 5.36 23.38
N ASN A 5 3.57 5.29 23.50
CA ASN A 5 4.44 6.46 23.54
C ASN A 5 4.70 7.06 22.15
N VAL A 6 4.28 6.39 21.06
CA VAL A 6 4.38 6.93 19.71
C VAL A 6 3.38 8.10 19.54
N PRO A 7 3.82 9.30 19.12
CA PRO A 7 2.91 10.42 18.90
C PRO A 7 1.79 10.10 17.90
N ALA A 8 0.58 10.61 18.13
CA ALA A 8 -0.60 10.35 17.31
C ALA A 8 -0.45 10.74 15.83
N ASN A 9 0.39 11.75 15.57
CA ASN A 9 0.70 12.25 14.24
C ASN A 9 1.84 11.46 13.54
N THR A 10 2.33 10.39 14.14
CA THR A 10 3.39 9.58 13.52
C THR A 10 2.84 8.91 12.25
N SER A 11 3.41 9.29 11.11
CA SER A 11 3.10 8.64 9.84
C SER A 11 3.56 7.19 9.84
N LEU A 12 2.89 6.34 9.06
CA LEU A 12 3.30 4.97 8.82
C LEU A 12 4.72 4.92 8.24
N ASN A 13 5.10 5.88 7.40
CA ASN A 13 6.45 5.96 6.86
C ASN A 13 7.53 6.15 7.95
N THR A 14 7.30 7.10 8.86
CA THR A 14 8.18 7.35 10.02
C THR A 14 8.28 6.09 10.87
N PHE A 15 7.14 5.45 11.15
CA PHE A 15 7.13 4.21 11.94
C PHE A 15 7.93 3.07 11.28
N ILE A 16 7.72 2.83 9.98
CA ILE A 16 8.43 1.80 9.21
C ILE A 16 9.95 2.03 9.26
N ARG A 17 10.40 3.28 9.08
CA ARG A 17 11.83 3.59 8.94
C ARG A 17 12.57 3.70 10.27
N ASP A 18 11.94 4.34 11.25
CA ASP A 18 12.61 4.78 12.48
C ASP A 18 12.33 3.85 13.66
N HIS A 19 11.17 3.19 13.68
CA HIS A 19 10.81 2.23 14.73
C HIS A 19 10.98 0.77 14.28
N SER A 20 10.59 0.45 13.04
CA SER A 20 10.73 -0.92 12.49
C SER A 20 12.06 -1.12 11.75
N HIS A 21 12.84 -0.05 11.54
CA HIS A 21 14.14 -0.07 10.85
C HIS A 21 14.12 -0.64 9.41
N LEU A 22 12.96 -0.62 8.75
CA LEU A 22 12.76 -1.03 7.36
C LEU A 22 12.91 0.18 6.42
N ARG A 23 14.15 0.49 6.07
CA ARG A 23 14.50 1.75 5.37
C ARG A 23 14.38 1.69 3.84
N GLY A 24 13.84 0.62 3.30
CA GLY A 24 13.55 0.42 1.88
C GLY A 24 12.51 1.41 1.39
N THR A 25 11.40 1.55 2.12
CA THR A 25 10.40 2.61 1.86
C THR A 25 11.02 3.99 2.12
N LYS A 26 10.91 4.89 1.14
CA LYS A 26 11.57 6.21 1.19
C LYS A 26 10.61 7.31 1.66
N ASN A 27 11.17 8.39 2.18
CA ASN A 27 10.48 9.67 2.42
C ASN A 27 11.07 10.75 1.49
N MET A 28 10.25 11.68 1.02
CA MET A 28 10.71 12.78 0.17
C MET A 28 9.80 14.00 0.27
N CYS A 29 8.61 13.95 -0.33
CA CYS A 29 7.75 15.13 -0.45
C CYS A 29 6.81 15.34 0.75
N HIS A 30 6.50 14.28 1.53
CA HIS A 30 5.58 14.31 2.68
C HIS A 30 4.14 14.79 2.40
N GLU A 31 3.79 14.96 1.13
CA GLU A 31 2.45 15.40 0.69
C GLU A 31 1.78 14.41 -0.27
N GLY A 32 2.32 13.19 -0.43
CA GLY A 32 1.78 12.16 -1.32
C GLY A 32 2.01 12.36 -2.82
N GLY A 33 2.70 13.42 -3.25
CA GLY A 33 2.91 13.74 -4.67
C GLY A 33 3.98 12.91 -5.40
N CYS A 34 4.99 12.37 -4.70
CA CYS A 34 6.13 11.71 -5.36
C CYS A 34 6.02 10.18 -5.51
N GLY A 35 5.18 9.52 -4.72
CA GLY A 35 5.02 8.05 -4.72
C GLY A 35 6.23 7.24 -4.21
N ALA A 36 7.31 7.87 -3.73
CA ALA A 36 8.50 7.16 -3.25
C ALA A 36 8.26 6.37 -1.94
N CYS A 37 7.19 6.72 -1.23
CA CYS A 37 6.79 6.15 0.05
C CYS A 37 5.70 5.08 -0.06
N ILE A 38 5.38 4.60 -1.27
CA ILE A 38 4.29 3.66 -1.47
C ILE A 38 4.57 2.33 -0.76
N VAL A 39 3.56 1.85 -0.04
CA VAL A 39 3.47 0.49 0.52
C VAL A 39 2.19 -0.17 0.02
N SER A 40 2.14 -1.50 0.06
CA SER A 40 0.93 -2.26 -0.27
C SER A 40 0.11 -2.46 1.00
N VAL A 41 -1.17 -2.08 0.95
CA VAL A 41 -2.11 -2.24 2.06
C VAL A 41 -3.20 -3.20 1.63
N THR A 42 -3.34 -4.29 2.38
CA THR A 42 -4.36 -5.29 2.13
C THR A 42 -5.34 -5.35 3.30
N CYS A 43 -6.63 -5.30 2.98
CA CYS A 43 -7.71 -5.39 3.96
C CYS A 43 -8.93 -6.12 3.37
N LYS A 44 -9.88 -6.51 4.22
CA LYS A 44 -11.19 -7.00 3.78
C LYS A 44 -12.11 -5.81 3.59
N HIS A 45 -12.82 -5.75 2.47
CA HIS A 45 -13.85 -4.74 2.24
C HIS A 45 -14.94 -4.89 3.33
N PRO A 46 -15.34 -3.82 4.03
CA PRO A 46 -16.22 -3.91 5.19
C PRO A 46 -17.61 -4.48 4.86
N VAL A 47 -18.11 -4.24 3.64
CA VAL A 47 -19.42 -4.74 3.18
C VAL A 47 -19.32 -6.10 2.49
N THR A 48 -18.51 -6.24 1.43
CA THR A 48 -18.45 -7.47 0.64
C THR A 48 -17.59 -8.57 1.27
N ALA A 49 -16.82 -8.26 2.31
CA ALA A 49 -15.81 -9.14 2.93
C ALA A 49 -14.72 -9.66 1.97
N VAL A 50 -14.67 -9.14 0.74
CA VAL A 50 -13.67 -9.50 -0.27
C VAL A 50 -12.35 -8.84 0.08
N LYS A 51 -11.25 -9.59 -0.02
CA LYS A 51 -9.90 -9.08 0.17
C LYS A 51 -9.56 -8.09 -0.95
N GLN A 52 -9.08 -6.92 -0.58
CA GLN A 52 -8.64 -5.87 -1.50
C GLN A 52 -7.24 -5.39 -1.13
N THR A 53 -6.47 -5.04 -2.16
CA THR A 53 -5.09 -4.57 -2.03
C THR A 53 -4.95 -3.22 -2.72
N TYR A 54 -4.29 -2.28 -2.06
CA TYR A 54 -4.14 -0.90 -2.51
C TYR A 54 -2.69 -0.42 -2.39
N ALA A 55 -2.25 0.39 -3.35
CA ALA A 55 -1.04 1.20 -3.21
C ALA A 55 -1.34 2.43 -2.35
N VAL A 56 -0.60 2.63 -1.26
CA VAL A 56 -0.85 3.75 -0.32
C VAL A 56 0.43 4.52 -0.06
N ASN A 57 0.35 5.85 -0.15
CA ASN A 57 1.41 6.75 0.29
C ASN A 57 1.54 6.70 1.82
N SER A 58 2.52 5.95 2.33
CA SER A 58 2.71 5.76 3.78
C SER A 58 3.02 7.05 4.55
N CYS A 59 3.48 8.10 3.86
CA CYS A 59 3.73 9.39 4.52
C CYS A 59 2.46 10.07 5.00
N LEU A 60 1.31 9.83 4.34
CA LEU A 60 0.03 10.45 4.67
C LEU A 60 -0.85 9.56 5.57
N LEU A 61 -0.47 8.31 5.79
CA LEU A 61 -1.27 7.37 6.57
C LEU A 61 -0.79 7.38 8.03
N PRO A 62 -1.59 7.83 9.02
CA PRO A 62 -1.18 7.72 10.42
C PRO A 62 -1.04 6.27 10.84
N VAL A 63 0.00 5.96 11.63
CA VAL A 63 0.28 4.57 12.02
C VAL A 63 -0.87 3.95 12.83
N PHE A 64 -1.56 4.74 13.65
CA PHE A 64 -2.71 4.28 14.44
C PHE A 64 -3.95 3.97 13.59
N SER A 65 -4.01 4.45 12.33
CA SER A 65 -5.02 4.02 11.36
C SER A 65 -4.74 2.61 10.84
N CYS A 66 -3.55 2.04 11.01
CA CYS A 66 -3.18 0.78 10.37
C CYS A 66 -3.70 -0.47 11.10
N HIS A 67 -4.48 -0.30 12.16
CA HIS A 67 -5.01 -1.42 12.93
C HIS A 67 -5.90 -2.32 12.05
N GLY A 68 -5.60 -3.62 12.02
CA GLY A 68 -6.31 -4.58 11.17
C GLY A 68 -6.00 -4.46 9.67
N LEU A 69 -4.95 -3.73 9.29
CA LEU A 69 -4.44 -3.70 7.92
C LEU A 69 -3.18 -4.55 7.81
N ALA A 70 -3.06 -5.31 6.72
CA ALA A 70 -1.81 -5.98 6.37
C ALA A 70 -0.95 -5.03 5.52
N ILE A 71 0.17 -4.57 6.09
CA ILE A 71 1.12 -3.66 5.43
C ILE A 71 2.29 -4.48 4.87
N THR A 72 2.52 -4.40 3.57
CA THR A 72 3.69 -5.00 2.90
C THR A 72 4.60 -3.92 2.35
N THR A 73 5.89 -3.99 2.69
CA THR A 73 6.94 -3.08 2.20
C THR A 73 7.81 -3.73 1.12
N ILE A 74 8.73 -2.96 0.54
CA ILE A 74 9.66 -3.44 -0.50
C ILE A 74 10.51 -4.62 -0.01
N GLU A 75 10.86 -4.67 1.27
CA GLU A 75 11.61 -5.76 1.88
C GLU A 75 10.78 -7.04 1.99
N GLY A 76 9.46 -6.90 2.18
CA GLY A 76 8.55 -8.01 2.40
C GLY A 76 8.25 -8.83 1.14
N ILE A 77 8.40 -8.25 -0.05
CA ILE A 77 8.13 -8.97 -1.31
C ILE A 77 9.35 -9.73 -1.86
N GLY A 78 10.56 -9.41 -1.38
CA GLY A 78 11.80 -10.02 -1.84
C GLY A 78 13.04 -9.21 -1.50
N ASN A 79 14.16 -9.89 -1.29
CA ASN A 79 15.43 -9.30 -0.86
C ASN A 79 16.64 -10.14 -1.29
N LYS A 80 17.87 -9.71 -0.96
CA LYS A 80 19.10 -10.40 -1.35
C LYS A 80 19.25 -11.80 -0.74
N LYS A 81 18.68 -12.05 0.45
CA LYS A 81 18.76 -13.34 1.15
C LYS A 81 17.76 -14.34 0.59
N ASP A 82 16.51 -13.92 0.42
CA ASP A 82 15.40 -14.81 0.06
C ASP A 82 15.11 -14.84 -1.46
N GLY A 83 15.74 -13.92 -2.19
CA GLY A 83 15.54 -13.72 -3.62
C GLY A 83 14.57 -12.57 -3.92
N TYR A 84 14.81 -11.90 -5.05
CA TYR A 84 13.98 -10.79 -5.50
C TYR A 84 12.70 -11.27 -6.20
N ASN A 85 11.61 -10.55 -5.96
CA ASN A 85 10.33 -10.66 -6.67
C ASN A 85 10.53 -10.41 -8.17
N ILE A 86 9.65 -10.98 -9.00
CA ILE A 86 9.69 -10.76 -10.45
C ILE A 86 9.65 -9.27 -10.81
N ILE A 87 8.83 -8.47 -10.13
CA ILE A 87 8.70 -7.02 -10.37
C ILE A 87 10.03 -6.30 -10.09
N GLN A 88 10.72 -6.67 -9.01
CA GLN A 88 12.04 -6.10 -8.66
C GLN A 88 13.08 -6.44 -9.74
N LYS A 89 13.11 -7.70 -10.18
CA LYS A 89 14.04 -8.19 -11.21
C LYS A 89 13.78 -7.51 -12.55
N THR A 90 12.53 -7.46 -12.99
CA THR A 90 12.15 -6.86 -14.27
C THR A 90 12.49 -5.38 -14.31
N LEU A 91 12.26 -4.63 -13.23
CA LEU A 91 12.67 -3.22 -13.17
C LEU A 91 14.18 -3.04 -13.35
N ALA A 92 14.98 -3.86 -12.67
CA ALA A 92 16.45 -3.82 -12.78
C ALA A 92 16.92 -4.19 -14.20
N HIS A 93 16.36 -5.28 -14.75
CA HIS A 93 16.72 -5.82 -16.06
C HIS A 93 16.52 -4.83 -17.21
N PHE A 94 15.43 -4.06 -17.15
CA PHE A 94 15.13 -3.05 -18.16
C PHE A 94 15.87 -1.73 -17.94
N ASN A 95 16.84 -1.67 -17.02
CA ASN A 95 17.52 -0.43 -16.62
C ASN A 95 16.53 0.63 -16.11
N GLY A 96 15.44 0.20 -15.47
CA GLY A 96 14.43 1.06 -14.87
C GLY A 96 14.87 1.73 -13.56
N SER A 97 16.13 1.58 -13.17
CA SER A 97 16.72 2.19 -11.98
C SER A 97 18.08 2.81 -12.29
N GLN A 98 18.28 4.06 -11.86
CA GLN A 98 19.57 4.76 -11.90
C GLN A 98 20.02 5.12 -10.48
N CYS A 99 19.56 6.26 -9.95
CA CYS A 99 19.86 6.66 -8.56
C CYS A 99 19.19 5.76 -7.51
N GLY A 100 18.20 4.96 -7.91
CA GLY A 100 17.50 3.99 -7.05
C GLY A 100 16.49 4.55 -6.07
N TYR A 101 16.43 5.87 -5.84
CA TYR A 101 15.61 6.43 -4.75
C TYR A 101 14.10 6.18 -4.93
N CYS A 102 13.58 6.35 -6.14
CA CYS A 102 12.16 6.12 -6.45
C CYS A 102 11.81 4.64 -6.68
N SER A 103 12.81 3.77 -6.87
CA SER A 103 12.59 2.38 -7.30
C SER A 103 11.72 1.56 -6.32
N PRO A 104 11.87 1.65 -4.99
CA PRO A 104 10.97 0.97 -4.06
C PRO A 104 9.50 1.35 -4.25
N GLY A 105 9.20 2.65 -4.40
CA GLY A 105 7.84 3.12 -4.64
C GLY A 105 7.27 2.66 -5.99
N MET A 106 8.10 2.64 -7.04
CA MET A 106 7.72 2.11 -8.36
C MET A 106 7.34 0.61 -8.28
N VAL A 107 8.19 -0.18 -7.62
CA VAL A 107 7.95 -1.61 -7.43
C VAL A 107 6.71 -1.87 -6.60
N MET A 108 6.53 -1.17 -5.48
CA MET A 108 5.38 -1.38 -4.61
C MET A 108 4.07 -0.94 -5.25
N ASN A 109 4.08 0.09 -6.11
CA ASN A 109 2.91 0.46 -6.90
C ASN A 109 2.53 -0.66 -7.88
N MET A 110 3.49 -1.17 -8.65
CA MET A 110 3.26 -2.30 -9.56
C MET A 110 2.78 -3.55 -8.82
N TYR A 111 3.38 -3.85 -7.67
CA TYR A 111 3.02 -4.99 -6.84
C TYR A 111 1.57 -4.88 -6.35
N SER A 112 1.19 -3.73 -5.79
CA SER A 112 -0.17 -3.51 -5.30
C SER A 112 -1.21 -3.61 -6.43
N LEU A 113 -0.89 -3.06 -7.62
CA LEU A 113 -1.73 -3.16 -8.80
C LEU A 113 -1.91 -4.62 -9.27
N SER A 114 -0.83 -5.40 -9.26
CA SER A 114 -0.87 -6.82 -9.62
C SER A 114 -1.64 -7.66 -8.62
N GLU A 115 -1.48 -7.40 -7.32
CA GLU A 115 -2.19 -8.13 -6.25
C GLU A 115 -3.68 -7.77 -6.17
N GLY A 116 -4.05 -6.56 -6.56
CA GLY A 116 -5.44 -6.11 -6.62
C GLY A 116 -6.24 -6.68 -7.81
N LYS A 117 -5.61 -7.45 -8.70
CA LYS A 117 -6.21 -7.98 -9.93
C LYS A 117 -5.98 -9.47 -10.11
N ASP A 118 -6.95 -10.15 -10.75
CA ASP A 118 -6.87 -11.58 -11.09
C ASP A 118 -5.98 -11.84 -12.31
N LYS A 119 -4.67 -11.58 -12.20
CA LYS A 119 -3.60 -11.97 -13.14
C LYS A 119 -3.71 -11.45 -14.59
N ASN A 120 -4.78 -10.75 -14.94
CA ASN A 120 -5.06 -10.20 -16.28
C ASN A 120 -4.81 -8.69 -16.33
N LEU A 121 -3.58 -8.29 -16.02
CA LEU A 121 -3.18 -6.89 -16.01
C LEU A 121 -2.84 -6.40 -17.43
N THR A 122 -3.40 -5.26 -17.83
CA THR A 122 -3.16 -4.66 -19.17
C THR A 122 -2.12 -3.55 -19.14
N MET A 123 -1.47 -3.29 -20.28
CA MET A 123 -0.48 -2.21 -20.39
C MET A 123 -1.06 -0.82 -20.10
N LYS A 124 -2.32 -0.59 -20.46
CA LYS A 124 -3.03 0.68 -20.20
C LYS A 124 -3.24 0.91 -18.70
N GLU A 125 -3.57 -0.14 -17.97
CA GLU A 125 -3.77 -0.07 -16.51
C GLU A 125 -2.47 0.22 -15.78
N VAL A 126 -1.38 -0.42 -16.22
CA VAL A 126 -0.03 -0.08 -15.74
C VAL A 126 0.21 1.41 -15.96
N GLU A 127 0.09 1.91 -17.18
CA GLU A 127 0.35 3.32 -17.49
C GLU A 127 -0.49 4.30 -16.65
N ASN A 128 -1.79 4.01 -16.49
CA ASN A 128 -2.68 4.83 -15.67
C ASN A 128 -2.31 4.83 -14.18
N SER A 129 -1.74 3.73 -13.67
CA SER A 129 -1.40 3.59 -12.25
C SER A 129 -0.15 4.38 -11.84
N PHE A 130 0.74 4.72 -12.78
CA PHE A 130 2.01 5.40 -12.47
C PHE A 130 1.94 6.93 -12.44
N GLY A 131 0.76 7.53 -12.61
CA GLY A 131 0.58 8.99 -12.55
C GLY A 131 1.02 9.63 -11.22
N GLY A 132 1.03 8.85 -10.12
CA GLY A 132 1.47 9.29 -8.79
C GLY A 132 2.93 8.99 -8.44
N ASN A 133 3.74 8.48 -9.37
CA ASN A 133 5.13 8.11 -9.11
C ASN A 133 6.10 8.97 -9.92
N ILE A 134 6.97 9.70 -9.22
CA ILE A 134 7.93 10.62 -9.86
C ILE A 134 9.31 9.99 -9.97
N CYS A 135 9.91 10.06 -11.16
CA CYS A 135 11.31 9.74 -11.41
C CYS A 135 12.02 10.89 -12.11
N ARG A 136 13.17 11.32 -11.58
CA ARG A 136 13.98 12.40 -12.16
C ARG A 136 15.08 11.90 -13.11
N CYS A 137 15.44 10.62 -13.05
CA CYS A 137 16.65 10.11 -13.70
C CYS A 137 16.36 9.33 -15.00
N THR A 138 15.35 8.44 -14.99
CA THR A 138 15.20 7.43 -16.05
C THR A 138 14.43 7.91 -17.28
N GLY A 139 13.69 9.02 -17.18
CA GLY A 139 12.75 9.45 -18.22
C GLY A 139 11.56 8.49 -18.41
N TYR A 140 11.25 7.65 -17.41
CA TYR A 140 10.11 6.71 -17.33
C TYR A 140 10.07 5.56 -18.33
N ARG A 141 10.55 5.74 -19.57
CA ARG A 141 10.49 4.72 -20.63
C ARG A 141 10.97 3.33 -20.19
N PRO A 142 12.16 3.15 -19.58
CA PRO A 142 12.59 1.82 -19.14
C PRO A 142 11.73 1.26 -17.99
N ILE A 143 11.14 2.11 -17.15
CA ILE A 143 10.23 1.68 -16.06
C ILE A 143 8.92 1.14 -16.66
N LEU A 144 8.34 1.87 -17.61
CA LEU A 144 7.11 1.46 -18.27
C LEU A 144 7.32 0.22 -19.12
N ASP A 145 8.42 0.13 -19.88
CA ASP A 145 8.78 -1.06 -20.66
C ASP A 145 8.91 -2.29 -19.74
N ALA A 146 9.56 -2.13 -18.58
CA ALA A 146 9.70 -3.19 -17.58
C ALA A 146 8.32 -3.73 -17.14
N PHE A 147 7.45 -2.84 -16.65
CA PHE A 147 6.18 -3.26 -16.07
C PHE A 147 5.16 -3.70 -17.12
N LYS A 148 5.13 -3.04 -18.28
CA LYS A 148 4.31 -3.46 -19.42
C LYS A 148 4.70 -4.84 -19.93
N SER A 149 5.96 -5.26 -19.81
CA SER A 149 6.38 -6.62 -20.21
C SER A 149 5.68 -7.73 -19.39
N LEU A 150 5.17 -7.41 -18.20
CA LEU A 150 4.43 -8.33 -17.34
C LEU A 150 2.93 -8.41 -17.68
N CYS A 151 2.44 -7.57 -18.60
CA CYS A 151 1.04 -7.52 -18.99
C CYS A 151 0.64 -8.62 -19.98
N VAL A 152 -0.64 -8.98 -19.97
CA VAL A 152 -1.18 -10.01 -20.85
C VAL A 152 -1.12 -9.61 -22.32
N ASP A 153 -1.38 -8.34 -22.61
CA ASP A 153 -1.41 -7.70 -23.93
C ASP A 153 -0.04 -7.17 -24.39
N ALA A 154 1.05 -7.47 -23.66
CA ALA A 154 2.38 -7.01 -24.04
C ALA A 154 2.88 -7.68 -25.33
N PRO A 155 3.50 -6.91 -26.25
CA PRO A 155 3.98 -7.46 -27.51
C PRO A 155 5.12 -8.48 -27.28
N PRO A 156 5.25 -9.52 -28.12
CA PRO A 156 6.27 -10.56 -27.95
C PRO A 156 7.69 -9.99 -27.87
N GLU A 157 8.00 -8.94 -28.64
CA GLU A 157 9.30 -8.26 -28.62
C GLU A 157 9.64 -7.70 -27.23
N LEU A 158 8.65 -7.19 -26.50
CA LEU A 158 8.84 -6.65 -25.15
C LEU A 158 9.01 -7.79 -24.12
N LYS A 159 8.26 -8.88 -24.27
CA LYS A 159 8.41 -10.08 -23.42
C LYS A 159 9.77 -10.76 -23.61
N LYS A 160 10.25 -10.85 -24.87
CA LYS A 160 11.58 -11.41 -25.20
C LYS A 160 12.72 -10.65 -24.53
N LYS A 161 12.62 -9.32 -24.40
CA LYS A 161 13.62 -8.53 -23.67
C LYS A 161 13.75 -8.94 -22.21
N CYS A 162 12.70 -9.50 -21.58
CA CYS A 162 12.73 -9.97 -20.20
C CYS A 162 13.34 -11.38 -20.04
N ALA A 163 13.62 -12.10 -21.14
CA ALA A 163 14.27 -13.42 -21.07
C ALA A 163 15.77 -13.24 -20.87
N ASP A 164 16.23 -13.47 -19.63
CA ASP A 164 17.63 -13.36 -19.25
C ASP A 164 18.45 -14.58 -19.75
N ILE A 165 19.66 -14.32 -20.24
CA ILE A 165 20.67 -15.36 -20.51
C ILE A 165 21.04 -16.09 -19.20
N GLU A 166 21.01 -15.40 -18.07
CA GLU A 166 21.27 -15.99 -16.75
C GLU A 166 20.06 -16.75 -16.17
N ASP A 167 18.88 -16.65 -16.77
CA ASP A 167 17.75 -17.51 -16.40
C ASP A 167 17.67 -18.79 -17.25
N ILE A 168 18.44 -18.88 -18.35
CA ILE A 168 18.61 -20.13 -19.12
C ILE A 168 19.18 -21.24 -18.24
N TYR A 169 20.14 -20.92 -17.35
CA TYR A 169 20.70 -21.91 -16.41
C TYR A 169 19.82 -22.16 -15.18
N LYS A 170 18.77 -21.35 -14.96
CA LYS A 170 17.78 -21.56 -13.88
C LYS A 170 16.61 -22.45 -14.30
N LEU A 171 16.60 -22.95 -15.54
CA LEU A 171 16.02 -24.25 -15.87
C LEU A 171 16.86 -25.38 -15.23
N LYS A 172 17.12 -25.30 -13.92
CA LYS A 172 17.56 -26.45 -13.16
C LYS A 172 16.35 -27.35 -13.00
N THR A 173 16.19 -28.23 -13.97
CA THR A 173 15.43 -29.46 -13.81
C THR A 173 15.98 -30.20 -12.60
N CYS A 174 15.09 -30.71 -11.75
CA CYS A 174 15.51 -31.36 -10.52
C CYS A 174 16.44 -32.55 -10.85
N PRO A 175 17.62 -32.67 -10.21
CA PRO A 175 18.61 -33.70 -10.54
C PRO A 175 18.12 -35.13 -10.28
N LYS A 176 16.94 -35.29 -9.66
CA LYS A 176 16.30 -36.59 -9.42
C LYS A 176 15.28 -36.98 -10.51
N ASN A 177 14.69 -36.03 -11.24
CA ASN A 177 13.55 -36.33 -12.12
C ASN A 177 13.41 -35.45 -13.39
N GLY A 178 14.31 -34.49 -13.65
CA GLY A 178 14.40 -33.84 -14.96
C GLY A 178 13.24 -32.90 -15.32
N LYS A 179 12.31 -32.61 -14.40
CA LYS A 179 11.14 -31.74 -14.64
C LYS A 179 11.35 -30.34 -14.06
N PRO A 180 10.76 -29.28 -14.66
CA PRO A 180 10.73 -27.95 -14.06
C PRO A 180 9.93 -27.99 -12.74
N CYS A 181 10.35 -27.17 -11.77
CA CYS A 181 9.66 -27.04 -10.50
C CYS A 181 8.21 -26.56 -10.74
N GLN A 182 7.22 -27.33 -10.29
CA GLN A 182 5.80 -26.94 -10.36
C GLN A 182 5.43 -25.81 -9.39
N ARG A 183 6.37 -25.38 -8.52
CA ARG A 183 6.21 -24.31 -7.53
C ARG A 183 4.88 -24.38 -6.75
N SER A 184 4.48 -25.56 -6.28
CA SER A 184 3.60 -25.63 -5.11
C SER A 184 4.43 -25.33 -3.87
N CYS A 185 4.83 -24.07 -3.70
CA CYS A 185 5.29 -23.60 -2.41
C CYS A 185 4.01 -23.39 -1.59
N GLU A 186 3.62 -24.40 -0.81
CA GLU A 186 2.79 -24.20 0.37
C GLU A 186 3.63 -23.47 1.43
N GLY A 187 4.09 -22.27 1.08
CA GLY A 187 4.30 -21.26 2.09
C GLY A 187 2.89 -20.75 2.34
N GLU A 188 2.26 -21.20 3.41
CA GLU A 188 1.18 -20.43 3.98
C GLU A 188 1.78 -19.03 4.20
N ASN A 189 1.46 -18.09 3.32
CA ASN A 189 1.31 -16.71 3.75
C ASN A 189 0.18 -16.80 4.77
N THR A 190 0.51 -17.17 6.00
CA THR A 190 -0.40 -17.14 7.14
C THR A 190 -0.71 -15.67 7.33
N PHE A 191 -1.63 -15.19 6.50
CA PHE A 191 -2.59 -14.20 6.91
C PHE A 191 -3.29 -14.89 8.07
N GLU A 192 -2.78 -14.68 9.28
CA GLU A 192 -3.65 -14.81 10.45
C GLU A 192 -4.88 -14.00 10.09
N GLU A 193 -6.04 -14.67 10.07
CA GLU A 193 -7.28 -14.01 9.73
C GLU A 193 -7.39 -12.79 10.64
N ILE A 194 -7.23 -11.60 10.06
CA ILE A 194 -7.51 -10.38 10.80
C ILE A 194 -9.01 -10.46 11.10
N GLU A 195 -9.33 -10.79 12.35
CA GLU A 195 -10.70 -10.94 12.81
C GLU A 195 -11.44 -9.63 12.51
N ASN A 196 -12.60 -9.73 11.89
CA ASN A 196 -13.44 -8.57 11.57
C ASN A 196 -14.10 -7.96 12.84
N ASN A 197 -13.97 -8.61 14.00
CA ASN A 197 -14.54 -8.21 15.29
C ASN A 197 -13.51 -7.52 16.20
N ILE A 198 -12.78 -6.56 15.65
CA ILE A 198 -11.94 -5.69 16.46
C ILE A 198 -12.85 -4.71 17.21
N PRO A 199 -12.91 -4.74 18.56
CA PRO A 199 -13.75 -3.83 19.32
C PRO A 199 -13.30 -2.38 19.12
N PRO A 200 -14.17 -1.38 19.38
CA PRO A 200 -13.77 0.01 19.41
C PRO A 200 -12.54 0.19 20.32
N VAL A 201 -11.45 0.72 19.76
CA VAL A 201 -10.20 0.92 20.50
C VAL A 201 -10.07 2.40 20.81
N GLN A 202 -9.96 2.71 22.10
CA GLN A 202 -9.50 4.00 22.59
C GLN A 202 -8.03 3.87 22.99
N ILE A 203 -7.18 4.71 22.39
CA ILE A 203 -5.76 4.78 22.72
C ILE A 203 -5.49 6.17 23.30
N ALA A 204 -5.02 6.20 24.53
CA ALA A 204 -4.50 7.42 25.15
C ALA A 204 -3.07 7.64 24.64
N LEU A 205 -2.82 8.79 24.04
CA LEU A 205 -1.54 9.17 23.47
C LEU A 205 -1.04 10.46 24.14
N PRO A 206 0.26 10.79 24.08
CA PRO A 206 0.77 12.03 24.63
C PRO A 206 0.01 13.24 24.03
N GLY A 207 -0.74 13.96 24.88
CA GLY A 207 -1.51 15.15 24.50
C GLY A 207 -2.71 14.91 23.56
N SER A 208 -3.12 13.67 23.32
CA SER A 208 -4.24 13.37 22.42
C SER A 208 -4.92 12.03 22.71
N TYR A 209 -6.11 11.84 22.15
CA TYR A 209 -6.80 10.56 22.16
C TYR A 209 -7.06 10.13 20.73
N TRP A 210 -6.86 8.84 20.49
CA TRP A 210 -7.18 8.19 19.24
C TRP A 210 -8.34 7.23 19.45
N PHE A 211 -9.39 7.39 18.67
CA PHE A 211 -10.54 6.50 18.69
C PHE A 211 -10.69 5.80 17.35
N ARG A 212 -10.83 4.47 17.39
CA ARG A 212 -11.29 3.67 16.26
C ARG A 212 -12.76 3.35 16.48
N VAL A 213 -13.61 3.79 15.55
CA VAL A 213 -15.05 3.57 15.58
C VAL A 213 -15.47 2.72 14.38
N THR A 214 -16.39 1.79 14.60
CA THR A 214 -16.85 0.82 13.59
C THR A 214 -18.31 1.03 13.19
N THR A 215 -19.13 1.57 14.08
CA THR A 215 -20.55 1.82 13.83
C THR A 215 -20.90 3.30 13.97
N PRO A 216 -21.98 3.79 13.32
CA PRO A 216 -22.44 5.16 13.51
C PRO A 216 -22.78 5.47 14.97
N LYS A 217 -23.26 4.46 15.72
CA LYS A 217 -23.55 4.59 17.14
C LYS A 217 -22.28 4.93 17.93
N ASP A 218 -21.18 4.22 17.67
CA ASP A 218 -19.89 4.47 18.33
C ASP A 218 -19.39 5.90 18.06
N VAL A 219 -19.63 6.44 16.85
CA VAL A 219 -19.28 7.82 16.51
C VAL A 219 -20.00 8.80 17.44
N PHE A 220 -21.33 8.68 17.56
CA PHE A 220 -22.11 9.56 18.41
C PHE A 220 -21.78 9.39 19.90
N GLU A 221 -21.49 8.16 20.35
CA GLU A 221 -21.04 7.92 21.72
C GLU A 221 -19.71 8.63 22.01
N VAL A 222 -18.76 8.61 21.08
CA VAL A 222 -17.48 9.31 21.27
C VAL A 222 -17.66 10.83 21.19
N LEU A 223 -18.50 11.35 20.29
CA LEU A 223 -18.82 12.78 20.22
C LEU A 223 -19.47 13.28 21.52
N ASN A 224 -20.43 12.53 22.08
CA ASN A 224 -21.06 12.85 23.35
C ASN A 224 -20.06 12.83 24.52
N LYS A 225 -19.10 11.88 24.52
CA LYS A 225 -18.02 11.82 25.52
C LYS A 225 -17.00 12.95 25.34
N ALA A 226 -16.78 13.41 24.12
CA ALA A 226 -15.87 14.50 23.84
C ALA A 226 -16.43 15.83 24.36
N GLY A 227 -17.72 16.11 24.18
CA GLY A 227 -18.29 17.42 24.52
C GLY A 227 -17.71 18.51 23.62
N ASP A 228 -17.32 19.66 24.22
CA ASP A 228 -16.92 20.87 23.46
C ASP A 228 -15.44 20.93 23.03
N VAL A 229 -14.67 19.85 23.20
CA VAL A 229 -13.26 19.81 22.74
C VAL A 229 -13.17 19.64 21.22
N SER A 230 -12.11 20.22 20.64
CA SER A 230 -11.80 20.05 19.22
C SER A 230 -11.51 18.59 18.86
N TYR A 231 -12.17 18.10 17.81
CA TYR A 231 -11.95 16.78 17.25
C TYR A 231 -11.80 16.83 15.73
N MET A 232 -11.14 15.81 15.18
CA MET A 232 -10.94 15.66 13.75
C MET A 232 -11.31 14.26 13.28
N PHE A 233 -12.13 14.15 12.24
CA PHE A 233 -12.35 12.89 11.53
C PHE A 233 -11.20 12.61 10.56
N VAL A 234 -10.58 11.45 10.71
CA VAL A 234 -9.48 10.97 9.86
C VAL A 234 -9.95 9.71 9.14
N CYS A 235 -10.06 9.83 7.82
CA CYS A 235 -10.23 8.71 6.90
C CYS A 235 -8.95 8.56 6.07
N GLY A 236 -8.92 9.08 4.84
CA GLY A 236 -7.73 9.04 3.97
C GLY A 236 -6.58 9.97 4.39
N ASN A 237 -6.82 10.93 5.29
CA ASN A 237 -5.85 11.91 5.80
C ASN A 237 -5.11 12.75 4.72
N THR A 238 -5.58 12.74 3.47
CA THR A 238 -4.93 13.42 2.33
C THR A 238 -5.15 14.93 2.28
N ALA A 239 -6.14 15.47 2.99
CA ALA A 239 -6.41 16.91 3.02
C ALA A 239 -5.66 17.65 4.16
N HIS A 240 -5.40 16.95 5.26
CA HIS A 240 -5.00 17.59 6.52
C HIS A 240 -3.48 17.67 6.72
N GLU A 241 -2.69 16.71 6.22
CA GLU A 241 -1.23 16.83 6.36
C GLU A 241 -0.65 18.00 5.56
N LEU A 242 -1.31 18.41 4.48
CA LEU A 242 -0.98 19.62 3.73
C LEU A 242 -1.19 20.92 4.54
N SER A 243 -2.14 20.96 5.49
CA SER A 243 -2.42 22.16 6.31
C SER A 243 -1.63 22.21 7.61
N ARG A 244 -1.04 21.08 8.05
CA ARG A 244 -0.37 20.95 9.36
C ARG A 244 1.01 21.57 9.46
N ALA A 245 1.60 22.07 8.38
CA ALA A 245 2.80 22.89 8.45
C ALA A 245 2.59 24.20 9.24
N ARG A 246 1.36 24.51 9.72
CA ARG A 246 1.01 25.79 10.31
C ARG A 246 0.44 25.79 11.75
N ASP A 247 -0.14 24.71 12.28
CA ASP A 247 -0.81 24.77 13.60
C ASP A 247 -0.49 23.59 14.56
N GLN A 248 -0.05 23.95 15.78
CA GLN A 248 0.32 23.07 16.91
C GLN A 248 -0.80 23.00 17.98
N GLY A 249 -2.05 22.77 17.59
CA GLY A 249 -3.15 22.61 18.55
C GLY A 249 -3.30 21.17 19.07
N GLU A 250 -3.77 21.01 20.32
CA GLU A 250 -4.24 19.73 20.87
C GLU A 250 -5.48 19.26 20.08
N VAL A 251 -5.33 18.20 19.29
CA VAL A 251 -6.43 17.64 18.47
C VAL A 251 -6.70 16.21 18.95
N LYS A 252 -7.93 15.95 19.43
CA LYS A 252 -8.43 14.58 19.59
C LYS A 252 -8.79 14.06 18.20
N SER A 253 -8.22 12.92 17.78
CA SER A 253 -8.42 12.38 16.43
C SER A 253 -9.35 11.17 16.48
N LEU A 254 -10.41 11.26 15.68
CA LEU A 254 -11.41 10.23 15.47
C LEU A 254 -11.12 9.56 14.14
N THR A 255 -10.99 8.24 14.13
CA THR A 255 -10.72 7.51 12.87
C THR A 255 -11.80 6.49 12.63
N SER A 256 -12.43 6.59 11.46
CA SER A 256 -13.35 5.57 10.98
C SER A 256 -12.60 4.74 9.94
N GLN A 257 -12.05 3.61 10.37
CA GLN A 257 -11.56 2.59 9.46
C GLN A 257 -12.74 1.72 9.02
N GLY A 258 -13.40 2.15 7.96
CA GLY A 258 -14.56 1.49 7.40
C GLY A 258 -15.46 2.54 6.78
N HIS A 259 -16.00 2.26 5.59
CA HIS A 259 -17.29 2.83 5.23
C HIS A 259 -18.21 2.52 6.41
N LEU A 260 -18.46 3.50 7.29
CA LEU A 260 -19.71 3.53 8.02
C LEU A 260 -20.77 3.31 6.94
N PRO A 261 -21.74 2.40 7.12
CA PRO A 261 -22.89 2.36 6.24
C PRO A 261 -23.60 3.70 6.43
N LEU A 262 -23.15 4.71 5.70
CA LEU A 262 -23.88 5.94 5.50
C LEU A 262 -25.19 5.49 4.84
N PRO A 263 -26.34 6.06 5.22
CA PRO A 263 -27.53 5.95 4.37
C PRO A 263 -27.07 6.28 2.94
N PRO A 264 -27.55 5.57 1.90
CA PRO A 264 -27.01 5.70 0.56
C PRO A 264 -26.89 7.19 0.21
N LEU A 265 -25.67 7.73 0.26
CA LEU A 265 -25.32 8.90 -0.55
C LEU A 265 -25.75 8.49 -1.93
N PRO A 266 -26.56 9.32 -2.62
CA PRO A 266 -27.39 8.89 -3.73
C PRO A 266 -26.55 7.96 -4.57
N ALA A 267 -26.94 6.68 -4.56
CA ALA A 267 -26.31 5.71 -5.42
C ALA A 267 -26.25 6.40 -6.79
N LEU A 268 -25.17 6.20 -7.53
CA LEU A 268 -25.19 6.46 -8.97
C LEU A 268 -26.24 5.51 -9.56
N THR A 269 -27.51 5.85 -9.37
CA THR A 269 -28.63 5.37 -10.13
C THR A 269 -28.39 5.98 -11.49
N SER A 270 -28.08 5.13 -12.45
CA SER A 270 -28.21 5.48 -13.85
C SER A 270 -29.68 5.84 -14.07
N ASP A 271 -30.04 7.11 -13.89
CA ASP A 271 -31.26 7.65 -14.45
C ASP A 271 -31.10 7.57 -15.97
N PRO A 272 -31.96 6.82 -16.69
CA PRO A 272 -31.91 6.76 -18.15
C PRO A 272 -32.51 7.99 -18.83
N ASP A 273 -33.00 8.97 -18.06
CA ASP A 273 -33.67 10.16 -18.57
C ASP A 273 -32.92 11.44 -18.17
N PHE A 274 -31.75 11.68 -18.77
CA PHE A 274 -31.17 13.00 -19.02
C PHE A 274 -30.17 12.96 -20.18
#